data_AF-A0A3D2IH26-F1
#
_entry.id   AF-A0A3D2IH26-F1
#
_cell.length_a   1.000
_cell.length_b   1.000
_cell.length_c   1.000
_cell.angle_alpha   90.00
_cell.angle_beta   90.00
_cell.angle_gamma   90.00
#
_symmetry.space_group_name_H-M   'P 1'
#
loop_
_entity.id
_entity.type
_entity.pdbx_description
1 polymer ?
#
loop_
_entity_poly.entity_id
_entity_poly.type
_entity_poly.pdbx_seq_one_letter_code
_entity_poly.pdbx_strand_id
1 'polypeptide(L)'
;MKKLTILSIRVLALFVLIRAIFSLEVIPSFLLDEYSNFSESWYYFLNIGIYVILSVVLFLGSERIADFMTPKSDEGDFQIDNYQKFSAVIFSAIGLLIVYWSIQSLFNSIGSIIQMNFIYPNNPDMKNFRTFTIIFGGVIQLIIGVLLFVGGKKLAKWWNDFRNWT
;
A
#
# COMPACT_ATOMS: atom_id res chain seq x y z
N MET A 1 13.77 8.88 -22.34
CA MET A 1 12.80 7.85 -21.86
C MET A 1 13.11 7.29 -20.47
N LYS A 2 14.38 7.12 -20.07
CA LYS A 2 14.80 6.54 -18.78
C LYS A 2 14.10 7.13 -17.54
N LYS A 3 13.93 8.46 -17.46
CA LYS A 3 13.25 9.13 -16.34
C LYS A 3 11.78 8.71 -16.16
N LEU A 4 11.07 8.46 -17.27
CA LEU A 4 9.70 7.96 -17.25
C LEU A 4 9.68 6.51 -16.76
N THR A 5 10.60 5.68 -17.24
CA THR A 5 10.76 4.28 -16.78
C THR A 5 11.02 4.20 -15.28
N ILE A 6 11.92 5.04 -14.76
CA ILE A 6 12.21 5.15 -13.32
C ILE A 6 10.93 5.51 -12.55
N LEU A 7 10.18 6.53 -13.01
CA LEU A 7 8.92 6.93 -12.39
C LEU A 7 7.93 5.75 -12.37
N SER A 8 7.74 5.06 -13.49
CA SER A 8 6.83 3.91 -13.60
C SER A 8 7.22 2.77 -12.65
N ILE A 9 8.50 2.44 -12.54
CA ILE A 9 9.00 1.41 -11.60
C ILE A 9 8.72 1.82 -10.15
N ARG A 10 8.94 3.10 -9.81
CA ARG A 10 8.67 3.61 -8.46
C ARG A 10 7.17 3.66 -8.14
N VAL A 11 6.32 3.95 -9.12
CA VAL A 11 4.86 3.82 -8.99
C VAL A 11 4.46 2.37 -8.74
N LEU A 12 5.06 1.42 -9.47
CA LEU A 12 4.86 0.00 -9.24
C LEU A 12 5.31 -0.41 -7.83
N ALA A 13 6.44 0.09 -7.35
CA ALA A 13 6.92 -0.16 -5.99
C ALA A 13 5.90 0.31 -4.92
N LEU A 14 5.34 1.51 -5.10
CA LEU A 14 4.28 2.03 -4.23
C LEU A 14 3.02 1.16 -4.26
N PHE A 15 2.61 0.69 -5.44
CA PHE A 15 1.51 -0.25 -5.58
C PHE A 15 1.76 -1.56 -4.81
N VAL A 16 2.97 -2.12 -4.91
CA VAL A 16 3.38 -3.31 -4.17
C VAL A 16 3.37 -3.05 -2.65
N LEU A 17 3.81 -1.87 -2.20
CA LEU A 17 3.73 -1.49 -0.79
C LEU A 17 2.27 -1.43 -0.29
N ILE A 18 1.38 -0.87 -1.10
CA ILE A 18 -0.05 -0.79 -0.81
C ILE A 18 -0.65 -2.19 -0.68
N ARG A 19 -0.27 -3.14 -1.54
CA ARG A 19 -0.65 -4.54 -1.42
C ARG A 19 -0.19 -5.16 -0.10
N ALA A 20 1.02 -4.83 0.38
CA ALA A 20 1.50 -5.28 1.68
C ALA A 20 0.61 -4.75 2.82
N ILE A 21 0.24 -3.46 2.76
CA ILE A 21 -0.65 -2.83 3.76
C ILE A 21 -2.03 -3.48 3.77
N PHE A 22 -2.62 -3.77 2.61
CA PHE A 22 -3.92 -4.45 2.55
C PHE A 22 -3.87 -5.87 3.11
N SER A 23 -2.73 -6.55 2.98
CA SER A 23 -2.55 -7.89 3.54
C SER A 23 -2.57 -7.91 5.07
N LEU A 24 -2.45 -6.74 5.73
CA LEU A 24 -2.59 -6.61 7.19
C LEU A 24 -4.03 -6.88 7.69
N GLU A 25 -5.04 -6.84 6.81
CA GLU A 25 -6.44 -7.18 7.16
C GLU A 25 -6.59 -8.60 7.69
N VAL A 26 -5.63 -9.49 7.40
CA VAL A 26 -5.63 -10.89 7.89
C VAL A 26 -5.10 -11.00 9.33
N ILE A 27 -4.34 -10.03 9.83
CA ILE A 27 -3.72 -10.06 11.18
C ILE A 27 -4.72 -10.28 12.33
N PRO A 28 -5.88 -9.60 12.37
CA PRO A 28 -6.89 -9.83 13.41
C PRO A 28 -7.31 -11.30 13.53
N SER A 29 -7.43 -12.02 12.43
CA SER A 29 -7.83 -13.44 12.45
C SER A 29 -6.79 -14.34 13.14
N PHE A 30 -5.49 -14.04 13.04
CA PHE A 30 -4.44 -14.82 13.71
C PHE A 30 -4.30 -14.51 15.20
N LEU A 31 -4.56 -13.26 15.61
CA LEU A 31 -4.39 -12.85 17.01
C LEU A 31 -5.55 -13.31 17.90
N LEU A 32 -6.68 -13.67 17.31
CA LEU A 32 -7.94 -13.89 18.02
C LEU A 32 -8.47 -15.32 17.90
N ASP A 33 -7.88 -16.13 17.03
CA ASP A 33 -8.18 -17.54 16.93
C ASP A 33 -7.11 -18.32 17.70
N GLU A 34 -7.43 -18.74 18.94
CA GLU A 34 -6.54 -19.54 19.81
C GLU A 34 -6.13 -20.87 19.18
N TYR A 35 -6.84 -21.31 18.13
CA TYR A 35 -6.56 -22.53 17.36
C TYR A 35 -5.87 -22.28 16.02
N SER A 36 -5.50 -21.03 15.69
CA SER A 36 -4.77 -20.77 14.45
C SER A 36 -3.43 -21.52 14.48
N ASN A 37 -3.32 -22.51 13.59
CA ASN A 37 -2.09 -23.26 13.41
C ASN A 37 -0.96 -22.27 13.11
N PHE A 38 0.02 -22.16 14.01
CA PHE A 38 1.19 -21.28 13.85
C PHE A 38 1.88 -21.46 12.49
N SER A 39 1.78 -22.66 11.90
CA SER A 39 2.27 -22.98 10.56
C SER A 39 1.58 -22.23 9.42
N GLU A 40 0.31 -21.86 9.55
CA GLU A 40 -0.43 -21.10 8.54
C GLU A 40 -0.15 -19.60 8.67
N SER A 41 -0.08 -19.09 9.91
CA SER A 41 0.18 -17.68 10.20
C SER A 41 1.53 -17.19 9.66
N TRP A 42 2.57 -18.04 9.72
CA TRP A 42 3.91 -17.72 9.20
C TRP A 42 3.90 -17.40 7.69
N TYR A 43 3.08 -18.10 6.91
CA TYR A 43 2.98 -17.90 5.47
C TYR A 43 2.48 -16.50 5.13
N TYR A 44 1.49 -15.99 5.89
CA TYR A 44 0.98 -14.64 5.69
C TYR A 44 2.00 -13.55 6.08
N PHE A 45 2.72 -13.74 7.19
CA PHE A 45 3.80 -12.83 7.58
C PHE A 45 4.93 -12.79 6.54
N LEU A 46 5.32 -13.96 6.00
CA LEU A 46 6.25 -14.03 4.89
C LEU A 46 5.73 -13.28 3.67
N ASN A 47 4.47 -13.47 3.31
CA ASN A 47 3.88 -12.86 2.14
C ASN A 47 3.89 -11.32 2.25
N ILE A 48 3.50 -10.78 3.42
CA ILE A 48 3.63 -9.35 3.74
C ILE A 48 5.10 -8.91 3.62
N GLY A 49 6.03 -9.66 4.24
CA GLY A 49 7.46 -9.37 4.21
C GLY A 49 8.03 -9.34 2.79
N ILE A 50 7.64 -10.29 1.93
CA ILE A 50 8.04 -10.34 0.53
C ILE A 50 7.55 -9.10 -0.21
N TYR A 51 6.30 -8.68 -0.03
CA TYR A 51 5.82 -7.45 -0.66
C TYR A 51 6.57 -6.20 -0.17
N VAL A 52 6.88 -6.11 1.13
CA VAL A 52 7.66 -5.00 1.67
C VAL A 52 9.07 -4.99 1.07
N ILE A 53 9.76 -6.12 1.06
CA ILE A 53 11.11 -6.25 0.50
C ILE A 53 11.09 -5.91 -1.00
N LEU A 54 10.15 -6.49 -1.75
CA LEU A 54 10.01 -6.25 -3.19
C LEU A 54 9.74 -4.78 -3.49
N SER A 55 8.89 -4.12 -2.70
CA SER A 55 8.66 -2.68 -2.81
C SER A 55 9.95 -1.88 -2.60
N VAL A 56 10.69 -2.15 -1.53
CA VAL A 56 11.96 -1.47 -1.24
C VAL A 56 12.98 -1.69 -2.36
N VAL A 57 13.11 -2.93 -2.85
CA VAL A 57 14.03 -3.30 -3.93
C VAL A 57 13.66 -2.59 -5.23
N LEU A 58 12.38 -2.59 -5.61
CA LEU A 58 11.91 -1.87 -6.81
C LEU A 58 12.13 -0.36 -6.68
N PHE A 59 11.91 0.18 -5.50
CA PHE A 59 12.02 1.61 -5.24
C PHE A 59 13.48 2.08 -5.31
N LEU A 60 14.38 1.46 -4.54
CA LEU A 60 15.80 1.81 -4.49
C LEU A 60 16.55 1.35 -5.74
N GLY A 61 16.17 0.20 -6.30
CA GLY A 61 16.76 -0.35 -7.52
C GLY A 61 16.23 0.25 -8.82
N SER A 62 15.26 1.17 -8.75
CA SER A 62 14.55 1.73 -9.91
C SER A 62 15.46 2.25 -11.03
N GLU A 63 16.60 2.85 -10.68
CA GLU A 63 17.56 3.39 -11.64
C GLU A 63 18.31 2.29 -12.40
N ARG A 64 18.81 1.27 -11.68
CA ARG A 64 19.50 0.12 -12.29
C ARG A 64 18.55 -0.70 -13.16
N ILE A 65 17.29 -0.86 -12.73
CA ILE A 65 16.27 -1.54 -13.50
C ILE A 65 15.94 -0.75 -14.76
N ALA A 66 15.78 0.58 -14.66
CA ALA A 66 15.57 1.42 -15.83
C ALA A 66 16.76 1.41 -16.79
N ASP A 67 18.00 1.37 -16.29
CA ASP A 67 19.20 1.23 -17.12
C ASP A 67 19.25 -0.08 -17.89
N PHE A 68 18.76 -1.17 -17.29
CA PHE A 68 18.64 -2.45 -17.97
C PHE A 68 17.52 -2.45 -19.03
N MET A 69 16.40 -1.77 -18.74
CA MET A 69 15.22 -1.79 -19.61
C MET A 69 15.25 -0.78 -20.76
N THR A 70 15.98 0.33 -20.60
CA THR A 70 16.00 1.40 -21.61
C THR A 70 17.27 1.26 -22.47
N PRO A 71 17.15 1.03 -23.78
CA PRO A 71 18.31 1.07 -24.67
C PRO A 71 19.01 2.43 -24.53
N LYS A 72 20.34 2.45 -24.70
CA LYS A 72 21.10 3.70 -24.85
C LYS A 72 20.67 4.36 -26.17
N SER A 73 19.51 5.03 -26.19
CA SER A 73 19.15 5.91 -27.30
C SER A 73 19.56 7.33 -26.95
N ASP A 74 20.27 7.97 -27.87
CA ASP A 74 20.61 9.41 -27.85
C ASP A 74 19.38 10.31 -28.07
N GLU A 75 18.17 9.73 -28.03
CA GLU A 75 16.94 10.46 -28.24
C GLU A 75 16.55 11.21 -26.96
N GLY A 76 16.79 12.52 -27.03
CA GLY A 76 16.03 13.59 -26.40
C GLY A 76 15.40 13.20 -25.08
N ASP A 77 16.06 13.58 -24.00
CA ASP A 77 15.49 13.53 -22.66
C ASP A 77 14.15 14.28 -22.69
N PHE A 78 13.03 13.55 -22.72
CA PHE A 78 11.69 14.13 -22.66
C PHE A 78 11.66 15.03 -21.43
N GLN A 79 11.76 16.34 -21.66
CA GLN A 79 11.54 17.34 -20.64
C GLN A 79 10.04 17.31 -20.37
N ILE A 80 9.64 16.45 -19.42
CA ILE A 80 8.33 16.58 -18.81
C ILE A 80 8.39 17.87 -18.00
N ASP A 81 8.07 18.99 -18.65
CA ASP A 81 8.05 20.36 -18.09
C ASP A 81 7.19 20.46 -16.81
N ASN A 82 6.39 19.44 -16.53
CA ASN A 82 5.54 19.34 -15.35
C ASN A 82 5.61 17.96 -14.66
N TYR A 83 6.81 17.36 -14.58
CA TYR A 83 7.04 16.09 -13.89
C TYR A 83 6.47 16.07 -12.45
N GLN A 84 6.58 17.20 -11.75
CA GLN A 84 6.03 17.38 -10.41
C GLN A 84 4.48 17.34 -10.41
N LYS A 85 3.83 17.96 -11.39
CA LYS A 85 2.35 17.90 -11.51
C LYS A 85 1.89 16.50 -11.88
N PHE A 86 2.59 15.83 -12.80
CA PHE A 86 2.27 14.46 -13.19
C PHE A 86 2.41 13.48 -12.01
N SER A 87 3.51 13.58 -11.26
CA SER A 87 3.71 12.81 -10.03
C SER A 87 2.61 13.08 -9.01
N ALA A 88 2.23 14.35 -8.81
CA ALA A 88 1.14 14.72 -7.91
C ALA A 88 -0.20 14.11 -8.31
N VAL A 89 -0.53 14.10 -9.61
CA VAL A 89 -1.75 13.46 -10.14
C VAL A 89 -1.73 11.96 -9.87
N ILE A 90 -0.60 11.29 -10.09
CA ILE A 90 -0.48 9.85 -9.82
C ILE A 90 -0.63 9.55 -8.32
N PHE A 91 0.06 10.27 -7.45
CA PHE A 91 -0.06 10.07 -5.99
C PHE A 91 -1.49 10.31 -5.51
N SER A 92 -2.15 11.35 -6.01
CA SER A 92 -3.55 11.60 -5.67
C SER A 92 -4.48 10.53 -6.23
N ALA A 93 -4.30 10.07 -7.47
CA ALA A 93 -5.13 8.99 -8.04
C ALA A 93 -4.99 7.68 -7.27
N ILE A 94 -3.76 7.32 -6.88
CA ILE A 94 -3.48 6.17 -6.02
C ILE A 94 -4.12 6.34 -4.64
N GLY A 95 -3.98 7.53 -4.04
CA GLY A 95 -4.63 7.84 -2.75
C GLY A 95 -6.15 7.67 -2.81
N LEU A 96 -6.79 8.16 -3.87
CA LEU A 96 -8.24 8.02 -4.07
C LEU A 96 -8.66 6.55 -4.22
N LEU A 97 -7.88 5.76 -4.95
CA LEU A 97 -8.12 4.33 -5.13
C LEU A 97 -7.98 3.55 -3.81
N ILE A 98 -6.99 3.90 -2.98
CA ILE A 98 -6.87 3.35 -1.62
C ILE A 98 -8.08 3.74 -0.76
N VAL A 99 -8.54 4.99 -0.84
CA VAL A 99 -9.75 5.43 -0.11
C VAL A 99 -10.95 4.58 -0.51
N TYR A 100 -11.19 4.40 -1.82
CA TYR A 100 -12.28 3.56 -2.31
C TYR A 100 -12.22 2.14 -1.74
N TRP A 101 -11.05 1.49 -1.81
CA TRP A 101 -10.86 0.14 -1.27
C TRP A 101 -10.97 0.07 0.25
N SER A 102 -10.49 1.08 0.96
CA SER A 102 -10.61 1.15 2.42
C SER A 102 -12.06 1.25 2.87
N ILE A 103 -12.91 1.96 2.13
CA ILE A 103 -14.36 2.01 2.39
C ILE A 103 -14.96 0.62 2.21
N GLN A 104 -14.62 -0.08 1.14
CA GLN A 104 -15.08 -1.45 0.91
C GLN A 104 -14.63 -2.41 2.04
N SER A 105 -13.36 -2.36 2.44
CA SER A 105 -12.81 -3.15 3.55
C SER A 105 -13.54 -2.84 4.87
N LEU A 106 -13.86 -1.56 5.13
CA LEU A 106 -14.64 -1.17 6.32
C LEU A 106 -16.04 -1.79 6.32
N PHE A 107 -16.74 -1.79 5.18
CA PHE A 107 -18.05 -2.44 5.08
C PHE A 107 -17.96 -3.94 5.32
N ASN A 108 -16.95 -4.61 4.76
CA ASN A 108 -16.71 -6.05 4.99
C ASN A 108 -16.43 -6.32 6.48
N SER A 109 -15.61 -5.48 7.12
CA SER A 109 -15.28 -5.56 8.54
C SER A 109 -16.50 -5.39 9.44
N ILE A 110 -17.37 -4.44 9.12
CA ILE A 110 -18.65 -4.25 9.82
C ILE A 110 -19.53 -5.49 9.65
N GLY A 111 -19.64 -6.02 8.43
CA GLY A 111 -20.40 -7.24 8.14
C GLY A 111 -19.90 -8.45 8.94
N SER A 112 -18.58 -8.65 8.96
CA SER A 112 -17.91 -9.70 9.74
C SER A 112 -18.21 -9.58 11.24
N ILE A 113 -18.13 -8.37 11.80
CA ILE A 113 -18.45 -8.09 13.20
C ILE A 113 -19.91 -8.41 13.52
N ILE A 114 -20.84 -8.00 12.66
CA ILE A 114 -22.26 -8.27 12.84
C ILE A 114 -22.49 -9.78 12.84
N GLN A 115 -21.98 -10.49 11.83
CA GLN A 115 -22.10 -11.94 11.72
C GLN A 115 -21.54 -12.66 12.95
N MET A 116 -20.35 -12.28 13.40
CA MET A 116 -19.70 -12.93 14.53
C MET A 116 -20.48 -12.67 15.83
N ASN A 117 -21.04 -11.47 16.04
CA ASN A 117 -21.91 -11.18 17.20
C ASN A 117 -23.21 -12.02 17.19
N PHE A 118 -23.75 -12.34 16.01
CA PHE A 118 -24.92 -13.22 15.90
C PHE A 118 -24.59 -14.68 16.25
N ILE A 119 -23.40 -15.17 15.85
CA ILE A 119 -23.00 -16.57 16.09
C ILE A 119 -22.52 -16.77 17.53
N TYR A 120 -21.79 -15.80 18.10
CA TYR A 120 -21.17 -15.89 19.43
C TYR A 120 -21.48 -14.67 20.31
N PRO A 121 -22.74 -14.49 20.75
CA PRO A 121 -23.18 -13.27 21.44
C PRO A 121 -22.55 -13.06 22.82
N ASN A 122 -22.07 -14.12 23.47
CA ASN A 122 -21.54 -14.08 24.84
C ASN A 122 -20.01 -14.23 24.91
N ASN A 123 -19.30 -14.16 23.77
CA ASN A 123 -17.85 -14.33 23.77
C ASN A 123 -17.15 -13.05 24.29
N PRO A 124 -16.39 -13.11 25.41
CA PRO A 124 -15.70 -11.95 25.96
C PRO A 124 -14.61 -11.37 25.04
N ASP A 125 -14.04 -12.19 24.13
CA ASP A 125 -12.99 -11.76 23.20
C ASP A 125 -13.52 -10.94 22.00
N MET A 126 -14.86 -10.81 21.90
CA MET A 126 -15.51 -9.99 20.88
C MET A 126 -15.06 -8.55 20.84
N LYS A 127 -14.72 -7.97 22.00
CA LYS A 127 -14.29 -6.57 22.06
C LYS A 127 -12.99 -6.39 21.29
N ASN A 128 -12.02 -7.29 21.49
CA ASN A 128 -10.73 -7.25 20.80
C ASN A 128 -10.93 -7.52 19.30
N PHE A 129 -11.76 -8.51 18.94
CA PHE A 129 -12.14 -8.77 17.55
C PHE A 129 -12.70 -7.55 16.84
N ARG A 130 -13.67 -6.87 17.44
CA ARG A 130 -14.25 -5.66 16.87
C ARG A 130 -13.21 -4.56 16.65
N THR A 131 -12.36 -4.32 17.64
CA THR A 131 -11.35 -3.27 17.57
C THR A 131 -10.29 -3.58 16.51
N PHE A 132 -9.73 -4.79 16.50
CA PHE A 132 -8.70 -5.18 15.53
C PHE A 132 -9.25 -5.25 14.10
N THR A 133 -10.41 -5.86 13.90
CA THR A 133 -11.04 -5.97 12.57
C THR A 133 -11.40 -4.61 11.98
N ILE A 134 -11.87 -3.63 12.78
CA ILE A 134 -12.11 -2.26 12.29
C ILE A 134 -10.80 -1.54 11.94
N ILE A 135 -9.79 -1.63 12.82
CA ILE A 135 -8.52 -0.90 12.63
C ILE A 135 -7.80 -1.39 11.38
N PHE A 136 -7.64 -2.71 11.25
CA PHE A 136 -6.88 -3.34 10.17
C PHE A 136 -7.70 -3.62 8.92
N GLY A 137 -9.02 -3.78 9.04
CA GLY A 137 -9.95 -3.92 7.94
C GLY A 137 -10.49 -2.59 7.42
N GLY A 138 -9.64 -1.57 7.37
CA GLY A 138 -9.91 -0.39 6.56
C GLY A 138 -9.55 0.96 7.16
N VAL A 139 -9.52 1.14 8.50
CA VAL A 139 -9.21 2.47 9.08
C VAL A 139 -7.77 2.90 8.76
N ILE A 140 -6.78 2.03 8.95
CA ILE A 140 -5.38 2.34 8.62
C ILE A 140 -5.24 2.67 7.12
N GLN A 141 -5.91 1.88 6.28
CA GLN A 141 -5.90 2.04 4.84
C GLN A 141 -6.54 3.36 4.42
N LEU A 142 -7.65 3.75 5.07
CA LEU A 142 -8.33 5.02 4.85
C LEU A 142 -7.43 6.20 5.23
N ILE A 143 -6.77 6.14 6.39
CA ILE A 143 -5.81 7.16 6.82
C ILE A 143 -4.70 7.31 5.77
N ILE A 144 -4.10 6.21 5.32
CA ILE A 144 -3.05 6.21 4.31
C ILE A 144 -3.56 6.76 2.98
N GLY A 145 -4.75 6.35 2.55
CA GLY A 145 -5.38 6.82 1.31
C GLY A 145 -5.67 8.32 1.34
N VAL A 146 -6.25 8.84 2.43
CA VAL A 146 -6.51 10.27 2.61
C VAL A 146 -5.21 11.07 2.66
N LEU A 147 -4.20 10.58 3.39
CA LEU A 147 -2.88 11.21 3.44
C LEU A 147 -2.22 11.26 2.07
N LEU A 148 -2.32 10.21 1.26
CA LEU A 148 -1.81 10.19 -0.11
C LEU A 148 -2.62 11.10 -1.04
N PHE A 149 -3.94 11.13 -0.89
CA PHE A 149 -4.83 11.93 -1.71
C PHE A 149 -4.62 13.44 -1.48
N VAL A 150 -4.72 13.88 -0.21
CA VAL A 150 -4.57 15.29 0.19
C VAL A 150 -3.10 15.72 0.18
N GLY A 151 -2.22 14.82 0.61
CA GLY A 151 -0.77 15.04 0.67
C GLY A 151 -0.06 14.87 -0.65
N GLY A 152 -0.74 14.46 -1.74
CA GLY A 152 -0.12 14.16 -3.04
C GLY A 152 0.77 15.28 -3.58
N LYS A 153 0.41 16.56 -3.37
CA LYS A 153 1.26 17.71 -3.72
C LYS A 153 2.53 17.80 -2.86
N LYS A 154 2.42 17.58 -1.54
CA LYS A 154 3.56 17.61 -0.61
C LYS A 154 4.48 16.41 -0.83
N LEU A 155 3.91 15.23 -1.09
CA LEU A 155 4.63 14.02 -1.45
C LEU A 155 5.34 14.19 -2.79
N ALA A 156 4.69 14.75 -3.81
CA ALA A 156 5.33 15.03 -5.09
C ALA A 156 6.46 16.06 -4.97
N LYS A 157 6.33 17.05 -4.07
CA LYS A 157 7.41 18.00 -3.77
C LYS A 157 8.57 17.32 -3.04
N TRP A 158 8.29 16.61 -1.93
CA TRP A 158 9.29 15.83 -1.19
C TRP A 158 10.01 14.83 -2.08
N TRP A 159 9.28 14.18 -2.98
CA TRP A 159 9.81 13.26 -3.99
C TRP A 159 10.80 13.92 -4.95
N ASN A 160 10.45 15.11 -5.43
CA ASN A 160 11.29 15.88 -6.34
C ASN A 160 12.55 16.38 -5.62
N ASP A 161 12.41 16.82 -4.37
CA ASP A 161 13.51 17.30 -3.53
C ASP A 161 14.47 16.14 -3.17
N PHE A 162 13.93 14.97 -2.80
CA PHE A 162 14.71 13.76 -2.50
C PHE A 162 15.50 13.28 -3.73
N ARG A 163 14.88 13.31 -4.92
CA ARG A 163 15.55 12.98 -6.18
C ARG A 163 16.70 13.92 -6.51
N ASN A 164 16.59 15.21 -6.20
CA ASN A 164 17.66 16.17 -6.51
C ASN A 164 18.84 16.10 -5.52
N TRP A 165 18.71 15.31 -4.45
CA TRP A 165 19.74 15.14 -3.41
C TRP A 165 20.61 13.89 -3.63
N THR A 166 20.13 12.91 -4.41
CA THR A 166 20.84 11.71 -4.90
C THR A 166 21.34 11.90 -6.32
#